data_AF-A0A6C0GT83-F1
#
_entry.id   AF-A0A6C0GT83-F1
#
_cell.length_a   1.000
_cell.length_b   1.000
_cell.length_c   1.000
_cell.angle_alpha   90.00
_cell.angle_beta   90.00
_cell.angle_gamma   90.00
#
_symmetry.space_group_name_H-M   'P 1'
#
loop_
_entity.id
_entity.type
_entity.pdbx_description
1 polymer ?
#
loop_
_entity_poly.entity_id
_entity_poly.type
_entity_poly.pdbx_seq_one_letter_code
_entity_poly.pdbx_strand_id
1 'polypeptide(L)'
;MTKFKTNIFETALAVLTLLSIVGLCFYFYELINPDPTQDNPFKTFDNNPGIIKISIASLIARTIFIICFCYLVVDKFKQDNKIITVYLFIALTIGFLQWYELYYGSTFYYGEVRDKQGLRFPLLASFMVTLAIWRINYTKTQNRNLIIKLVLTGLINFGLYFLWTQVNEPWNLWQS
;
A
#
# COMPACT_ATOMS: atom_id res chain seq x y z
N MET A 1 -4.49 -31.57 -13.69
CA MET A 1 -5.41 -30.79 -12.84
C MET A 1 -4.56 -29.90 -11.95
N THR A 2 -4.44 -28.61 -12.27
CA THR A 2 -3.72 -27.61 -11.48
C THR A 2 -4.49 -27.38 -10.18
N LYS A 3 -3.88 -27.63 -9.02
CA LYS A 3 -4.49 -27.40 -7.70
C LYS A 3 -4.13 -26.00 -7.24
N PHE A 4 -5.08 -25.08 -7.27
CA PHE A 4 -4.88 -23.77 -6.64
C PHE A 4 -4.73 -23.96 -5.12
N LYS A 5 -3.53 -23.70 -4.59
CA LYS A 5 -3.25 -23.69 -3.14
C LYS A 5 -2.62 -22.36 -2.75
N THR A 6 -3.43 -21.46 -2.19
CA THR A 6 -2.99 -20.17 -1.64
C THR A 6 -3.12 -20.14 -0.13
N ASN A 7 -2.35 -19.26 0.51
CA ASN A 7 -2.53 -18.93 1.92
C ASN A 7 -3.73 -17.96 2.06
N ILE A 8 -4.52 -18.10 3.13
CA ILE A 8 -5.63 -17.19 3.46
C ILE A 8 -5.14 -15.74 3.53
N PHE A 9 -3.98 -15.50 4.13
CA PHE A 9 -3.40 -14.16 4.22
C PHE A 9 -3.10 -13.54 2.86
N GLU A 10 -2.43 -14.30 1.97
CA GLU A 10 -2.09 -13.82 0.62
C GLU A 10 -3.34 -13.58 -0.22
N THR A 11 -4.36 -14.43 -0.06
CA THR A 11 -5.65 -14.28 -0.75
C THR A 11 -6.39 -13.04 -0.26
N ALA A 12 -6.45 -12.80 1.05
CA ALA A 12 -7.05 -11.60 1.62
C ALA A 12 -6.32 -10.33 1.14
N LEU A 13 -4.99 -10.37 1.10
CA LEU A 13 -4.18 -9.26 0.61
C LEU A 13 -4.41 -8.98 -0.88
N ALA A 14 -4.56 -10.02 -1.71
CA ALA A 14 -4.92 -9.88 -3.11
C ALA A 14 -6.32 -9.26 -3.27
N VAL A 15 -7.30 -9.66 -2.48
CA VAL A 15 -8.66 -9.07 -2.48
C VAL A 15 -8.61 -7.59 -2.08
N LEU A 16 -7.91 -7.24 -0.99
CA LEU A 16 -7.73 -5.85 -0.57
C LEU A 16 -7.05 -5.01 -1.66
N THR A 17 -6.05 -5.58 -2.33
CA THR A 17 -5.36 -4.92 -3.43
C THR A 17 -6.30 -4.70 -4.62
N LEU A 18 -7.12 -5.69 -4.97
CA LEU A 18 -8.11 -5.57 -6.03
C LEU A 18 -9.18 -4.51 -5.72
N LEU A 19 -9.69 -4.46 -4.49
CA LEU A 19 -10.60 -3.41 -4.04
C LEU A 19 -9.93 -2.02 -4.15
N SER A 20 -8.65 -1.90 -3.79
CA SER A 20 -7.93 -0.63 -3.92
C SER A 20 -7.69 -0.21 -5.37
N ILE A 21 -7.58 -1.16 -6.32
CA ILE A 21 -7.56 -0.87 -7.77
C ILE A 21 -8.91 -0.30 -8.19
N VAL A 22 -10.01 -0.93 -7.79
CA VAL A 22 -11.37 -0.44 -8.09
C VAL A 22 -11.55 0.98 -7.56
N GLY A 23 -11.14 1.24 -6.31
CA GLY A 23 -11.17 2.59 -5.73
C GLY A 23 -10.36 3.62 -6.54
N LEU A 24 -9.16 3.25 -6.99
CA LEU A 24 -8.35 4.13 -7.86
C LEU A 24 -9.00 4.36 -9.23
N CYS A 25 -9.68 3.37 -9.80
CA CYS A 25 -10.42 3.55 -11.04
C CYS A 25 -11.57 4.55 -10.89
N PHE A 26 -12.32 4.49 -9.77
CA PHE A 26 -13.34 5.49 -9.45
C PHE A 26 -12.74 6.88 -9.28
N TYR A 27 -11.64 7.00 -8.53
CA TYR A 27 -10.90 8.25 -8.38
C TYR A 27 -10.53 8.88 -9.73
N PHE A 28 -9.96 8.11 -10.66
CA PHE A 28 -9.62 8.63 -11.99
C PHE A 28 -10.85 8.94 -12.85
N TYR A 29 -11.94 8.19 -12.69
CA TYR A 29 -13.19 8.47 -13.40
C TYR A 29 -13.77 9.83 -12.99
N GLU A 30 -13.80 10.12 -11.69
CA GLU A 30 -14.25 11.40 -11.13
C GLU A 30 -13.33 12.55 -11.55
N LEU A 31 -12.01 12.33 -11.57
CA LEU A 31 -11.04 13.33 -12.03
C LEU A 31 -11.26 13.75 -13.49
N ILE A 32 -11.62 12.79 -14.36
CA ILE A 32 -11.86 13.04 -15.79
C ILE A 32 -13.28 13.58 -16.05
N ASN A 33 -14.26 13.20 -15.23
CA ASN A 33 -15.66 13.60 -15.35
C ASN A 33 -16.11 14.35 -14.09
N PRO A 34 -15.58 15.56 -13.83
CA PRO A 34 -15.94 16.30 -12.63
C PRO A 34 -17.41 16.70 -12.68
N ASP A 35 -18.16 16.37 -11.63
CA ASP A 35 -19.52 16.86 -11.45
C ASP A 35 -19.47 18.35 -11.11
N PRO A 36 -20.00 19.25 -11.95
CA PRO A 36 -19.96 20.69 -11.71
C PRO A 36 -20.84 21.12 -10.52
N THR A 37 -21.69 20.23 -10.00
CA THR A 37 -22.59 20.50 -8.87
C THR A 37 -22.04 20.05 -7.52
N GLN A 38 -20.97 19.23 -7.51
CA GLN A 38 -20.27 18.85 -6.29
C GLN A 38 -19.11 19.81 -6.02
N ASP A 39 -19.20 20.53 -4.91
CA ASP A 39 -18.06 21.24 -4.36
C ASP A 39 -17.10 20.21 -3.73
N ASN A 40 -16.08 19.81 -4.47
CA ASN A 40 -15.06 18.88 -3.98
C ASN A 40 -14.02 19.65 -3.14
N PRO A 41 -14.00 19.48 -1.80
CA PRO A 41 -13.04 20.18 -0.94
C PRO A 41 -11.59 19.71 -1.18
N PHE A 42 -11.38 18.58 -1.86
CA PHE A 42 -10.07 18.04 -2.19
C PHE A 42 -9.60 18.39 -3.61
N LYS A 43 -10.32 19.26 -4.33
CA LYS A 43 -10.04 19.58 -5.74
C LYS A 43 -8.61 20.09 -5.99
N THR A 44 -8.01 20.83 -5.07
CA THR A 44 -6.62 21.31 -5.18
C THR A 44 -5.60 20.17 -5.08
N PHE A 45 -5.89 19.15 -4.26
CA PHE A 45 -5.07 17.95 -4.11
C PHE A 45 -5.25 17.00 -5.28
N ASP A 46 -6.49 16.72 -5.69
CA ASP A 46 -6.79 15.79 -6.78
C ASP A 46 -6.23 16.28 -8.12
N ASN A 47 -6.19 17.61 -8.32
CA ASN A 47 -5.58 18.23 -9.50
C ASN A 47 -4.06 18.45 -9.39
N ASN A 48 -3.43 18.09 -8.26
CA ASN A 48 -1.99 18.23 -8.11
C ASN A 48 -1.28 17.22 -9.03
N PRO A 49 -0.38 17.66 -9.93
CA PRO A 49 0.27 16.76 -10.89
C PRO A 49 1.16 15.71 -10.22
N GLY A 50 1.69 15.99 -9.02
CA GLY A 50 2.43 15.02 -8.21
C GLY A 50 1.52 13.93 -7.67
N ILE A 51 0.36 14.29 -7.09
CA ILE A 51 -0.63 13.32 -6.61
C ILE A 51 -1.12 12.43 -7.74
N ILE A 52 -1.47 13.01 -8.90
CA ILE A 52 -1.88 12.24 -10.08
C ILE A 52 -0.80 11.23 -10.49
N LYS A 53 0.48 11.65 -10.55
CA LYS A 53 1.60 10.74 -10.87
C LYS A 53 1.76 9.63 -9.84
N ILE A 54 1.63 9.94 -8.55
CA ILE A 54 1.69 8.95 -7.47
C ILE A 54 0.54 7.96 -7.61
N SER A 55 -0.70 8.43 -7.84
CA SER A 55 -1.89 7.59 -8.04
C SER A 55 -1.75 6.67 -9.26
N ILE A 56 -1.19 7.16 -10.37
CA ILE A 56 -0.91 6.33 -11.57
C ILE A 56 0.11 5.23 -11.24
N ALA A 57 1.23 5.59 -10.61
CA ALA A 57 2.24 4.62 -10.18
C ALA A 57 1.64 3.59 -9.22
N SER A 58 0.77 4.05 -8.30
CA SER A 58 -0.01 3.23 -7.36
C SER A 58 -0.88 2.20 -8.08
N LEU A 59 -1.59 2.62 -9.12
CA LEU A 59 -2.47 1.76 -9.91
C LEU A 59 -1.66 0.70 -10.68
N ILE A 60 -0.57 1.11 -11.31
CA ILE A 60 0.32 0.21 -12.06
C ILE A 60 0.91 -0.85 -11.11
N ALA A 61 1.47 -0.42 -9.97
CA ALA A 61 2.09 -1.34 -9.02
C ALA A 61 1.09 -2.38 -8.49
N ARG A 62 -0.13 -1.96 -8.12
CA ARG A 62 -1.19 -2.89 -7.67
C ARG A 62 -1.62 -3.85 -8.78
N THR A 63 -1.70 -3.39 -10.02
CA THR A 63 -2.04 -4.25 -11.16
C THR A 63 -0.97 -5.33 -11.37
N ILE A 64 0.31 -4.94 -11.34
CA ILE A 64 1.43 -5.90 -11.42
C ILE A 64 1.38 -6.89 -10.26
N PHE A 65 1.07 -6.44 -9.04
CA PHE A 65 0.93 -7.30 -7.87
C PHE A 65 -0.14 -8.39 -8.08
N ILE A 66 -1.33 -8.03 -8.58
CA ILE A 66 -2.39 -8.99 -8.87
C ILE A 66 -1.98 -9.97 -9.96
N ILE A 67 -1.34 -9.50 -11.02
CA ILE A 67 -0.84 -10.37 -12.10
C ILE A 67 0.17 -11.39 -11.52
N CYS A 68 1.15 -10.93 -10.74
CA CYS A 68 2.11 -11.81 -10.07
C CYS A 68 1.43 -12.79 -9.12
N PHE A 69 0.44 -12.35 -8.33
CA PHE A 69 -0.33 -13.23 -7.46
C PHE A 69 -1.01 -14.33 -8.27
N CYS A 70 -1.74 -13.99 -9.33
CA CYS A 70 -2.41 -14.94 -10.21
C CYS A 70 -1.45 -16.00 -10.77
N TYR A 71 -0.24 -15.60 -11.20
CA TYR A 71 0.79 -16.56 -11.60
C TYR A 71 1.19 -17.48 -10.44
N LEU A 72 1.46 -16.94 -9.26
CA LEU A 72 1.90 -17.73 -8.09
C LEU A 72 0.82 -18.68 -7.53
N VAL A 73 -0.46 -18.42 -7.78
CA VAL A 73 -1.56 -19.35 -7.45
C VAL A 73 -1.51 -20.61 -8.32
N VAL A 74 -0.97 -20.51 -9.55
CA VAL A 74 -0.81 -21.65 -10.46
C VAL A 74 0.39 -22.49 -10.03
N ASP A 75 0.17 -23.80 -9.78
CA ASP A 75 1.21 -24.73 -9.30
C ASP A 75 2.52 -24.68 -10.08
N LYS A 76 2.43 -24.51 -11.41
CA LYS A 76 3.59 -24.43 -12.31
C LYS A 76 4.57 -23.30 -11.94
N PHE A 77 4.05 -22.17 -11.45
CA PHE A 77 4.83 -20.94 -11.22
C PHE A 77 5.01 -20.62 -9.74
N LYS A 78 4.43 -21.43 -8.85
CA LYS A 78 4.39 -21.21 -7.40
C LYS A 78 5.77 -21.03 -6.73
N GLN A 79 6.81 -21.63 -7.31
CA GLN A 79 8.20 -21.56 -6.85
C GLN A 79 9.12 -20.82 -7.83
N ASP A 80 8.56 -20.09 -8.81
CA ASP A 80 9.36 -19.32 -9.74
C ASP A 80 9.99 -18.12 -9.02
N ASN A 81 11.30 -18.19 -8.78
CA ASN A 81 12.05 -17.17 -8.07
C ASN A 81 11.96 -15.79 -8.73
N LYS A 82 11.83 -15.71 -10.06
CA LYS A 82 11.71 -14.42 -10.76
C LYS A 82 10.38 -13.76 -10.43
N ILE A 83 9.29 -14.53 -10.50
CA ILE A 83 7.94 -14.05 -10.20
C ILE A 83 7.84 -13.68 -8.71
N ILE A 84 8.40 -14.50 -7.82
CA ILE A 84 8.46 -14.20 -6.37
C ILE A 84 9.23 -12.90 -6.13
N THR A 85 10.38 -12.69 -6.77
CA THR A 85 11.19 -11.48 -6.60
C THR A 85 10.42 -10.24 -7.04
N VAL A 86 9.79 -10.27 -8.22
CA VAL A 86 8.95 -9.17 -8.71
C VAL A 86 7.77 -8.93 -7.77
N TYR A 87 7.10 -9.99 -7.32
CA TYR A 87 5.97 -9.92 -6.41
C TYR A 87 6.33 -9.20 -5.09
N LEU A 88 7.48 -9.55 -4.50
CA LEU A 88 7.96 -8.92 -3.26
C LEU A 88 8.42 -7.48 -3.49
N PHE A 89 9.14 -7.22 -4.58
CA PHE A 89 9.58 -5.87 -4.92
C PHE A 89 8.39 -4.92 -5.12
N ILE A 90 7.35 -5.39 -5.81
CA ILE A 90 6.14 -4.62 -6.05
C ILE A 90 5.35 -4.42 -4.75
N ALA A 91 5.28 -5.42 -3.86
CA ALA A 91 4.67 -5.26 -2.54
C ALA A 91 5.33 -4.10 -1.76
N LEU A 92 6.67 -4.08 -1.70
CA LEU A 92 7.42 -3.01 -1.07
C LEU A 92 7.21 -1.65 -1.78
N THR A 93 7.10 -1.65 -3.11
CA THR A 93 6.79 -0.45 -3.90
C THR A 93 5.41 0.11 -3.58
N ILE A 94 4.38 -0.73 -3.42
CA ILE A 94 3.04 -0.30 -3.00
C ILE A 94 3.11 0.32 -1.60
N GLY A 95 3.83 -0.33 -0.67
CA GLY A 95 4.03 0.21 0.67
C GLY A 95 4.72 1.57 0.64
N PHE A 96 5.81 1.70 -0.11
CA PHE A 96 6.53 2.97 -0.29
C PHE A 96 5.65 4.05 -0.91
N LEU A 97 4.90 3.74 -1.97
CA LEU A 97 4.04 4.72 -2.65
C LEU A 97 2.96 5.26 -1.73
N GLN A 98 2.34 4.44 -0.88
CA GLN A 98 1.37 4.92 0.10
C GLN A 98 2.00 5.87 1.13
N TRP A 99 3.21 5.56 1.59
CA TRP A 99 3.95 6.43 2.49
C TRP A 99 4.41 7.72 1.83
N TYR A 100 4.84 7.64 0.58
CA TYR A 100 5.25 8.79 -0.21
C TYR A 100 4.07 9.69 -0.56
N GLU A 101 2.91 9.13 -0.89
CA GLU A 101 1.65 9.86 -1.05
C GLU A 101 1.27 10.60 0.22
N LEU A 102 1.37 9.94 1.38
CA LEU A 102 1.06 10.50 2.68
C LEU A 102 2.02 11.65 3.05
N TYR A 103 3.32 11.47 2.82
CA TYR A 103 4.32 12.53 3.01
C TYR A 103 4.15 13.68 2.00
N TYR A 104 4.00 13.39 0.71
CA TYR A 104 3.85 14.40 -0.33
C TYR A 104 2.54 15.16 -0.17
N GLY A 105 1.42 14.48 0.06
CA GLY A 105 0.14 15.11 0.37
C GLY A 105 0.22 16.04 1.58
N SER A 106 1.03 15.69 2.58
CA SER A 106 1.26 16.54 3.77
C SER A 106 1.91 17.88 3.44
N THR A 107 2.75 17.97 2.40
CA THR A 107 3.50 19.20 2.09
C THR A 107 2.71 20.23 1.28
N PHE A 108 1.62 19.84 0.61
CA PHE A 108 0.80 20.76 -0.19
C PHE A 108 -0.45 21.27 0.55
N TYR A 109 -0.88 20.61 1.62
CA TYR A 109 -2.12 20.93 2.36
C TYR A 109 -1.98 22.00 3.46
N TYR A 110 -0.89 22.76 3.47
CA TYR A 110 -0.63 23.76 4.52
C TYR A 110 -1.52 25.03 4.46
N GLY A 111 -2.34 25.20 3.42
CA GLY A 111 -3.06 26.47 3.17
C GLY A 111 -4.56 26.45 3.41
N GLU A 112 -5.28 25.37 3.10
CA GLU A 112 -6.75 25.42 3.04
C GLU A 112 -7.37 24.14 3.62
N VAL A 113 -8.27 24.36 4.57
CA VAL A 113 -9.25 23.41 5.14
C VAL A 113 -8.69 22.37 6.11
N ARG A 114 -8.53 22.86 7.33
CA ARG A 114 -8.43 22.08 8.56
C ARG A 114 -9.75 21.35 8.82
N ASP A 115 -9.76 20.05 8.55
CA ASP A 115 -10.51 19.04 9.32
C ASP A 115 -9.71 17.72 9.41
N LYS A 116 -8.63 17.80 10.19
CA LYS A 116 -8.16 16.94 11.29
C LYS A 116 -8.65 15.47 11.48
N GLN A 117 -9.26 14.77 10.53
CA GLN A 117 -9.77 13.40 10.76
C GLN A 117 -9.49 12.37 9.64
N GLY A 118 -8.68 12.70 8.64
CA GLY A 118 -8.59 11.89 7.41
C GLY A 118 -7.39 10.95 7.25
N LEU A 119 -6.22 11.26 7.87
CA LEU A 119 -4.98 10.52 7.60
C LEU A 119 -4.97 9.16 8.32
N ARG A 120 -5.68 8.18 7.75
CA ARG A 120 -5.69 6.82 8.27
C ARG A 120 -4.32 6.19 8.11
N PHE A 121 -3.92 5.39 9.10
CA PHE A 121 -2.71 4.60 8.99
C PHE A 121 -2.76 3.74 7.71
N PRO A 122 -1.70 3.73 6.87
CA PRO A 122 -1.69 2.98 5.61
C PRO A 122 -1.60 1.47 5.89
N LEU A 123 -2.74 0.87 6.26
CA LEU A 123 -2.85 -0.54 6.63
C LEU A 123 -2.38 -1.48 5.52
N LEU A 124 -2.68 -1.15 4.26
CA LEU A 124 -2.24 -1.95 3.12
C LEU A 124 -0.71 -1.99 3.03
N ALA A 125 -0.02 -0.86 3.25
CA ALA A 125 1.44 -0.81 3.29
C ALA A 125 2.02 -1.72 4.39
N SER A 126 1.42 -1.70 5.58
CA SER A 126 1.80 -2.57 6.70
C SER A 126 1.66 -4.06 6.34
N PHE A 127 0.56 -4.45 5.69
CA PHE A 127 0.37 -5.83 5.22
C PHE A 127 1.33 -6.21 4.08
N MET A 128 1.63 -5.29 3.16
CA MET A 128 2.58 -5.53 2.07
C MET A 128 4.01 -5.77 2.57
N VAL A 129 4.44 -5.00 3.55
CA VAL A 129 5.76 -5.19 4.19
C VAL A 129 5.78 -6.49 4.99
N THR A 130 4.68 -6.80 5.70
CA THR A 130 4.53 -8.06 6.43
C THR A 130 4.60 -9.26 5.48
N LEU A 131 3.94 -9.21 4.32
CA LEU A 131 4.06 -10.23 3.28
C LEU A 131 5.52 -10.48 2.90
N ALA A 132 6.29 -9.42 2.66
CA ALA A 132 7.70 -9.54 2.27
C ALA A 132 8.54 -10.22 3.34
N ILE A 133 8.39 -9.81 4.60
CA ILE A 133 9.09 -10.44 5.75
C ILE A 133 8.77 -11.93 5.84
N TRP A 134 7.48 -12.28 5.72
CA TRP A 134 7.03 -13.65 5.93
C TRP A 134 7.35 -14.58 4.76
N ARG A 135 7.60 -14.06 3.57
CA ARG A 135 7.97 -14.85 2.39
C ARG A 135 9.47 -15.16 2.32
N ILE A 136 10.32 -14.37 2.98
CA ILE A 136 11.77 -14.57 3.00
C ILE A 136 12.15 -15.61 4.07
N ASN A 137 13.13 -16.47 3.78
CA ASN A 137 13.74 -17.36 4.78
C ASN A 137 15.11 -16.82 5.18
N TYR A 138 15.22 -16.32 6.42
CA TYR A 138 16.43 -15.70 6.94
C TYR A 138 17.43 -16.72 7.51
N THR A 139 16.96 -17.90 7.89
CA THR A 139 17.79 -18.97 8.44
C THR A 139 17.18 -20.33 8.17
N LYS A 140 18.03 -21.37 8.16
CA LYS A 140 17.63 -22.78 7.99
C LYS A 140 16.89 -23.34 9.20
N THR A 141 17.12 -22.78 10.39
CA THR A 141 16.50 -23.25 11.63
C THR A 141 15.09 -22.67 11.77
N GLN A 142 14.06 -23.52 11.74
CA GLN A 142 12.65 -23.09 11.73
C GLN A 142 12.29 -22.14 12.89
N ASN A 143 12.65 -22.48 14.12
CA ASN A 143 12.35 -21.65 15.30
C ASN A 143 13.01 -20.28 15.22
N ARG A 144 14.29 -20.24 14.84
CA ARG A 144 15.04 -18.99 14.69
C ARG A 144 14.47 -18.14 13.54
N ASN A 145 14.06 -18.75 12.44
CA ASN A 145 13.43 -18.06 11.31
C ASN A 145 12.10 -17.43 11.72
N LEU A 146 11.28 -18.16 12.48
CA LEU A 146 10.01 -17.65 13.01
C LEU A 146 10.23 -16.48 13.98
N ILE A 147 11.19 -16.60 14.90
CA ILE A 147 11.55 -15.51 15.83
C ILE A 147 11.98 -14.26 15.04
N ILE A 148 12.87 -14.41 14.05
CA ILE A 148 13.31 -13.28 13.21
C ILE A 148 12.12 -12.63 12.50
N LYS A 149 11.23 -13.42 11.90
CA LYS A 149 10.02 -12.89 11.23
C LYS A 149 9.12 -12.11 12.17
N LEU A 150 8.88 -12.62 13.37
CA LEU A 150 8.08 -11.94 14.39
C LEU A 150 8.73 -10.62 14.83
N VAL A 151 10.03 -10.65 15.13
CA VAL A 151 10.79 -9.46 15.54
C VAL A 151 10.79 -8.41 14.44
N LEU A 152 11.09 -8.78 13.19
CA LEU A 152 11.07 -7.85 12.06
C LEU A 152 9.67 -7.28 11.81
N THR A 153 8.63 -8.11 11.91
CA THR A 153 7.24 -7.66 11.75
C THR A 153 6.89 -6.62 12.83
N GLY A 154 7.24 -6.89 14.08
CA GLY A 154 7.00 -5.96 15.19
C GLY A 154 7.77 -4.66 15.04
N LEU A 155 9.10 -4.74 14.83
CA LEU A 155 9.96 -3.57 14.69
C LEU A 155 9.54 -2.67 13.53
N ILE A 156 9.28 -3.26 12.36
CA ILE A 156 8.94 -2.46 11.18
C ILE A 156 7.55 -1.85 11.34
N ASN A 157 6.54 -2.60 11.78
CA ASN A 157 5.21 -2.03 11.97
C ASN A 157 5.16 -0.98 13.08
N PHE A 158 5.95 -1.14 14.14
CA PHE A 158 6.10 -0.12 15.17
C PHE A 158 6.78 1.14 14.60
N GLY A 159 7.85 0.97 13.81
CA GLY A 159 8.51 2.07 13.11
C GLY A 159 7.58 2.80 12.15
N LEU A 160 6.78 2.06 11.37
CA LEU A 160 5.75 2.62 10.49
C LEU A 160 4.70 3.37 11.31
N TYR A 161 4.23 2.83 12.43
CA TYR A 161 3.27 3.52 13.29
C TYR A 161 3.86 4.81 13.84
N PHE A 162 5.10 4.79 14.33
CA PHE A 162 5.79 5.98 14.83
C PHE A 162 6.01 7.02 13.72
N LEU A 163 6.42 6.61 12.51
CA LEU A 163 6.50 7.53 11.38
C LEU A 163 5.15 8.13 11.04
N TRP A 164 4.06 7.38 11.17
CA TRP A 164 2.71 7.88 10.92
C TRP A 164 2.35 8.91 11.99
N THR A 165 2.69 8.70 13.26
CA THR A 165 2.48 9.72 14.30
C THR A 165 3.33 10.95 14.03
N GLN A 166 4.58 10.82 13.57
CA GLN A 166 5.40 11.97 13.21
C GLN A 166 4.91 12.71 11.97
N VAL A 167 4.28 12.01 11.02
CA VAL A 167 3.60 12.71 9.94
C VAL A 167 2.36 13.37 10.49
N ASN A 168 1.53 12.71 11.32
CA ASN A 168 0.22 13.15 11.83
C ASN A 168 0.28 14.23 12.95
N GLU A 169 1.29 14.23 13.82
CA GLU A 169 1.48 15.19 14.93
C GLU A 169 1.68 16.64 14.45
N PRO A 170 2.45 16.91 13.38
CA PRO A 170 2.45 18.20 12.68
C PRO A 170 1.07 18.66 12.19
N TRP A 171 0.10 17.75 11.99
CA TRP A 171 -1.29 18.07 11.62
C TRP A 171 -2.14 18.40 12.86
N ASN A 172 -1.69 18.02 14.06
CA ASN A 172 -2.32 18.43 15.32
C ASN A 172 -1.88 19.84 15.78
N LEU A 173 -0.80 20.41 15.21
CA LEU A 173 -0.23 21.71 15.61
C LEU A 173 -1.07 22.95 15.21
N TRP A 174 -2.34 22.78 14.86
CA TRP A 174 -3.30 23.87 14.81
C TRP A 174 -4.33 23.77 15.94
N GLN A 175 -3.98 23.44 17.19
CA GLN A 175 -4.85 23.74 18.35
C GLN A 175 -4.25 24.86 19.22
N SER A 176 -3.64 25.85 18.59
CA SER A 176 -3.39 27.18 19.19
C SER A 176 -4.03 28.23 18.30
#